data_AF-A6EKD2-F1
#
_entry.id   AF-A6EKD2-F1
#
_cell.length_a   1.000
_cell.length_b   1.000
_cell.length_c   1.000
_cell.angle_alpha   90.00
_cell.angle_beta   90.00
_cell.angle_gamma   90.00
#
_symmetry.space_group_name_H-M   'P 1'
#
loop_
_entity.id
_entity.type
_entity.pdbx_description
1 polymer ?
#
loop_
_entity_poly.entity_id
_entity_poly.type
_entity_poly.pdbx_seq_one_letter_code
_entity_poly.pdbx_strand_id
1 'polypeptide(L)'
;MTKSSEGQDNGFDTSFEFYNETFNLTIDSSIIIGKQDSLSEAYIRSSYQRVNNGRYESIIDALTAYKTKHQLNDWLYYQLIRKTAQAISPKKDNYVRYTFYKWFLMGKSGYDARLTIADRRIIFYVYNDEDISDIPFLIYKGKKYMCLNRHDYAFADLNKIPPIGMISIPEAKEAFSYKVTRMPDFSPSDYREKELQFSYEHKTYHFNIKLNSDVETLFANYPVVDFESYFNIPLSKETYGSLIPLLKKNVSGMKQKKGIDYLMRFTRYAFLYEDDSENFGKEKRLSPEETLFADHSDCDDRAALFFYLVKEIYNLPMIALLYPTHITMAVQFDKPVGSPIIYNGKTYSVCEPTPQKENLNIGQISTNLKGITYKVVYAYEPSSRK
;
A
#
# COMPACT_ATOMS: atom_id res chain seq x y z
N MET A 1 -17.58 57.37 -11.93
CA MET A 1 -16.33 57.01 -11.23
C MET A 1 -16.42 55.56 -10.82
N THR A 2 -15.76 54.75 -11.62
CA THR A 2 -15.59 53.30 -11.51
C THR A 2 -14.83 52.99 -10.23
N LYS A 3 -15.41 52.20 -9.31
CA LYS A 3 -14.65 51.54 -8.26
C LYS A 3 -14.06 50.28 -8.85
N SER A 4 -12.75 50.30 -9.03
CA SER A 4 -11.90 49.15 -9.33
C SER A 4 -12.08 48.08 -8.26
N SER A 5 -12.52 46.90 -8.69
CA SER A 5 -12.37 45.66 -7.93
C SER A 5 -10.96 45.12 -8.23
N GLU A 6 -10.00 45.41 -7.36
CA GLU A 6 -8.70 44.75 -7.37
C GLU A 6 -8.87 43.33 -6.80
N GLY A 7 -9.11 42.36 -7.68
CA GLY A 7 -8.96 40.95 -7.36
C GLY A 7 -7.47 40.58 -7.37
N GLN A 8 -6.99 39.98 -6.29
CA GLN A 8 -5.61 39.48 -6.20
C GLN A 8 -5.38 38.37 -7.24
N ASP A 9 -4.54 38.68 -8.22
CA ASP A 9 -4.26 37.87 -9.41
C ASP A 9 -2.77 37.44 -9.42
N ASN A 10 -2.27 36.99 -8.27
CA ASN A 10 -0.87 36.57 -8.16
C ASN A 10 -0.81 35.05 -8.02
N GLY A 11 -0.22 34.40 -9.03
CA GLY A 11 0.32 33.06 -8.87
C GLY A 11 1.36 33.02 -7.77
N PHE A 12 1.78 31.82 -7.38
CA PHE A 12 2.75 31.66 -6.30
C PHE A 12 3.66 30.46 -6.53
N ASP A 13 4.90 30.58 -6.06
CA ASP A 13 5.80 29.45 -5.97
C ASP A 13 5.54 28.69 -4.67
N THR A 14 5.63 27.36 -4.74
CA THR A 14 5.50 26.49 -3.58
C THR A 14 6.46 25.32 -3.70
N SER A 15 6.90 24.83 -2.54
CA SER A 15 7.73 23.64 -2.46
C SER A 15 7.38 22.85 -1.22
N PHE A 16 7.64 21.55 -1.29
CA PHE A 16 7.51 20.65 -0.15
C PHE A 16 8.45 19.47 -0.30
N GLU A 17 8.90 18.93 0.82
CA GLU A 17 9.65 17.69 0.85
C GLU A 17 8.76 16.51 0.45
N PHE A 18 9.26 15.69 -0.47
CA PHE A 18 8.64 14.43 -0.86
C PHE A 18 9.71 13.35 -0.94
N TYR A 19 9.72 12.49 0.08
CA TYR A 19 10.76 11.50 0.32
C TYR A 19 12.14 12.15 0.46
N ASN A 20 13.09 11.86 -0.42
CA ASN A 20 14.45 12.39 -0.37
C ASN A 20 14.68 13.66 -1.20
N GLU A 21 13.65 14.26 -1.80
CA GLU A 21 13.78 15.44 -2.66
C GLU A 21 12.73 16.52 -2.35
N THR A 22 13.13 17.78 -2.50
CA THR A 22 12.21 18.92 -2.54
C THR A 22 11.49 18.96 -3.88
N PHE A 23 10.17 18.87 -3.85
CA PHE A 23 9.31 19.05 -5.02
C PHE A 23 8.93 20.52 -5.16
N ASN A 24 9.30 21.15 -6.26
CA ASN A 24 9.11 22.59 -6.51
C ASN A 24 8.05 22.80 -7.60
N LEU A 25 7.19 23.79 -7.40
CA LEU A 25 6.11 24.14 -8.33
C LEU A 25 5.92 25.65 -8.40
N THR A 26 5.58 26.13 -9.59
CA THR A 26 5.00 27.45 -9.79
C THR A 26 3.53 27.29 -10.13
N ILE A 27 2.67 27.91 -9.33
CA ILE A 27 1.22 27.85 -9.47
C ILE A 27 0.73 29.13 -10.14
N ASP A 28 0.22 29.01 -11.37
CA ASP A 28 -0.32 30.16 -12.11
C ASP A 28 -1.70 30.59 -11.56
N SER A 29 -1.99 31.89 -11.52
CA SER A 29 -3.24 32.41 -10.94
C SER A 29 -4.49 31.92 -11.71
N SER A 30 -4.34 31.58 -12.99
CA SER A 30 -5.43 31.06 -13.82
C SER A 30 -6.01 29.74 -13.31
N ILE A 31 -5.23 28.95 -12.57
CA ILE A 31 -5.68 27.67 -12.02
C ILE A 31 -6.21 27.79 -10.59
N ILE A 32 -6.16 28.98 -9.98
CA ILE A 32 -6.69 29.21 -8.64
C ILE A 32 -8.20 29.39 -8.70
N ILE A 33 -8.91 28.52 -7.98
CA ILE A 33 -10.37 28.58 -7.83
C ILE A 33 -10.70 29.39 -6.57
N GLY A 34 -11.59 30.38 -6.74
CA GLY A 34 -12.09 31.22 -5.65
C GLY A 34 -12.91 30.44 -4.60
N LYS A 35 -13.25 31.10 -3.49
CA LYS A 35 -14.09 30.53 -2.45
C LYS A 35 -15.56 30.53 -2.92
N GLN A 36 -16.30 29.45 -2.66
CA GLN A 36 -17.74 29.38 -2.91
C GLN A 36 -18.48 28.73 -1.74
N ASP A 37 -19.71 29.16 -1.53
CA ASP A 37 -20.51 28.87 -0.34
C ASP A 37 -21.22 27.49 -0.36
N SER A 38 -21.39 26.86 -1.54
CA SER A 38 -22.08 25.57 -1.64
C SER A 38 -21.52 24.63 -2.71
N LEU A 39 -21.44 23.34 -2.35
CA LEU A 39 -21.05 22.25 -3.26
C LEU A 39 -22.20 21.95 -4.24
N SER A 40 -21.92 22.05 -5.54
CA SER A 40 -22.86 21.69 -6.60
C SER A 40 -22.13 21.15 -7.84
N GLU A 41 -22.83 20.41 -8.70
CA GLU A 41 -22.27 19.94 -9.97
C GLU A 41 -21.87 21.13 -10.87
N ALA A 42 -22.69 22.18 -10.88
CA ALA A 42 -22.39 23.42 -11.62
C ALA A 42 -21.06 24.04 -11.17
N TYR A 43 -20.81 24.09 -9.85
CA TYR A 43 -19.53 24.54 -9.30
C TYR A 43 -18.38 23.69 -9.84
N ILE A 44 -18.43 22.36 -9.69
CA ILE A 44 -17.35 21.47 -10.16
C ILE A 44 -17.08 21.66 -11.67
N ARG A 45 -18.14 21.77 -12.48
CA ARG A 45 -18.00 21.98 -13.94
C ARG A 45 -17.38 23.33 -14.28
N SER A 46 -17.80 24.42 -13.62
CA SER A 46 -17.21 25.74 -13.83
C SER A 46 -15.74 25.80 -13.36
N SER A 47 -15.43 25.16 -12.24
CA SER A 47 -14.06 25.01 -11.72
C SER A 47 -13.18 24.23 -12.70
N TYR A 48 -13.69 23.11 -13.22
CA TYR A 48 -13.01 22.35 -14.26
C TYR A 48 -12.75 23.20 -15.51
N GLN A 49 -13.76 23.89 -16.05
CA GLN A 49 -13.58 24.75 -17.22
C GLN A 49 -12.53 25.85 -17.00
N ARG A 50 -12.55 26.51 -15.83
CA ARG A 50 -11.54 27.53 -15.47
C ARG A 50 -10.14 26.95 -15.45
N VAL A 51 -9.93 25.89 -14.67
CA VAL A 51 -8.60 25.29 -14.51
C VAL A 51 -8.11 24.67 -15.81
N ASN A 52 -8.99 24.03 -16.58
CA ASN A 52 -8.69 23.42 -17.87
C ASN A 52 -8.31 24.44 -18.96
N ASN A 53 -8.78 25.68 -18.84
CA ASN A 53 -8.38 26.78 -19.73
C ASN A 53 -7.21 27.60 -19.16
N GLY A 54 -6.76 27.29 -17.95
CA GLY A 54 -5.60 27.89 -17.30
C GLY A 54 -4.32 27.15 -17.64
N ARG A 55 -3.21 27.60 -17.03
CA ARG A 55 -1.86 27.04 -17.25
C ARG A 55 -1.54 25.98 -16.22
N TYR A 56 -2.16 24.81 -16.33
CA TYR A 56 -1.95 23.68 -15.41
C TYR A 56 -0.87 22.71 -15.91
N GLU A 57 -0.48 22.80 -17.18
CA GLU A 57 0.41 21.86 -17.87
C GLU A 57 1.76 21.76 -17.18
N SER A 58 2.32 22.89 -16.72
CA SER A 58 3.61 22.90 -15.98
C SER A 58 3.58 22.05 -14.70
N ILE A 59 2.42 21.96 -14.03
CA ILE A 59 2.24 21.12 -12.84
C ILE A 59 2.18 19.66 -13.25
N ILE A 60 1.46 19.34 -14.33
CA ILE A 60 1.36 17.97 -14.83
C ILE A 60 2.73 17.48 -15.34
N ASP A 61 3.48 18.32 -16.04
CA ASP A 61 4.84 18.03 -16.50
C ASP A 61 5.77 17.77 -15.31
N ALA A 62 5.73 18.60 -14.27
CA ALA A 62 6.52 18.38 -13.06
C ALA A 62 6.14 17.08 -12.34
N LEU A 63 4.84 16.81 -12.18
CA LEU A 63 4.34 15.59 -11.54
C LEU A 63 4.74 14.34 -12.33
N THR A 64 4.55 14.33 -13.65
CA THR A 64 4.82 13.18 -14.52
C THR A 64 6.31 12.95 -14.72
N ALA A 65 7.12 14.01 -14.80
CA ALA A 65 8.57 13.92 -14.78
C ALA A 65 9.07 13.30 -13.48
N TYR A 66 8.52 13.71 -12.33
CA TYR A 66 8.87 13.12 -11.03
C TYR A 66 8.44 11.64 -10.94
N LYS A 67 7.21 11.32 -11.35
CA LYS A 67 6.71 9.94 -11.44
C LYS A 67 7.67 9.05 -12.23
N THR A 68 8.13 9.55 -13.38
CA THR A 68 9.01 8.82 -14.30
C THR A 68 10.42 8.66 -13.74
N LYS A 69 11.02 9.76 -13.27
CA LYS A 69 12.37 9.79 -12.68
C LYS A 69 12.50 8.81 -11.51
N HIS A 70 11.50 8.81 -10.62
CA HIS A 70 11.51 7.99 -9.40
C HIS A 70 10.77 6.66 -9.54
N GLN A 71 10.23 6.37 -10.73
CA GLN A 71 9.48 5.15 -11.03
C GLN A 71 8.37 4.89 -10.02
N LEU A 72 7.62 5.94 -9.68
CA LEU A 72 6.53 5.84 -8.71
C LEU A 72 5.42 4.94 -9.28
N ASN A 73 5.03 3.92 -8.51
CA ASN A 73 3.76 3.24 -8.73
C ASN A 73 2.60 4.21 -8.45
N ASP A 74 1.39 3.83 -8.86
CA ASP A 74 0.25 4.73 -8.83
C ASP A 74 -0.13 5.15 -7.40
N TRP A 75 0.05 4.26 -6.40
CA TRP A 75 -0.15 4.61 -4.99
C TRP A 75 0.80 5.72 -4.52
N LEU A 76 2.10 5.58 -4.78
CA LEU A 76 3.08 6.63 -4.45
C LEU A 76 2.82 7.92 -5.22
N TYR A 77 2.44 7.82 -6.49
CA TYR A 77 2.08 8.97 -7.31
C TYR A 77 0.85 9.71 -6.78
N TYR A 78 -0.14 8.97 -6.27
CA TYR A 78 -1.29 9.58 -5.59
C TYR A 78 -0.88 10.32 -4.32
N GLN A 79 0.13 9.84 -3.56
CA GLN A 79 0.65 10.61 -2.41
C GLN A 79 1.29 11.93 -2.83
N LEU A 80 2.01 11.96 -3.95
CA LEU A 80 2.54 13.19 -4.53
C LEU A 80 1.40 14.15 -4.89
N ILE A 81 0.37 13.66 -5.60
CA ILE A 81 -0.83 14.44 -5.94
C ILE A 81 -1.53 14.98 -4.70
N ARG A 82 -1.63 14.20 -3.62
CA ARG A 82 -2.21 14.65 -2.34
C ARG A 82 -1.41 15.82 -1.75
N LYS A 83 -0.07 15.76 -1.76
CA LYS A 83 0.77 16.86 -1.28
C LYS A 83 0.68 18.08 -2.19
N THR A 84 0.64 17.91 -3.52
CA THR A 84 0.43 19.01 -4.47
C THR A 84 -0.93 19.68 -4.27
N ALA A 85 -2.01 18.91 -4.13
CA ALA A 85 -3.33 19.46 -3.84
C ALA A 85 -3.37 20.19 -2.49
N GLN A 86 -2.65 19.69 -1.48
CA GLN A 86 -2.52 20.32 -0.18
C GLN A 86 -1.77 21.67 -0.27
N ALA A 87 -0.74 21.76 -1.11
CA ALA A 87 0.01 23.00 -1.34
C ALA A 87 -0.82 24.05 -2.10
N ILE A 88 -1.64 23.63 -3.06
CA ILE A 88 -2.51 24.54 -3.83
C ILE A 88 -3.72 24.99 -3.00
N SER A 89 -4.36 24.06 -2.29
CA SER A 89 -5.55 24.32 -1.48
C SER A 89 -5.54 23.42 -0.25
N PRO A 90 -5.05 23.91 0.90
CA PRO A 90 -4.99 23.12 2.11
C PRO A 90 -6.34 22.50 2.48
N LYS A 91 -6.34 21.20 2.80
CA LYS A 91 -7.54 20.43 3.16
C LYS A 91 -8.34 21.11 4.28
N LYS A 92 -7.63 21.67 5.28
CA LYS A 92 -8.22 22.35 6.44
C LYS A 92 -8.97 23.65 6.07
N ASP A 93 -8.56 24.31 4.99
CA ASP A 93 -9.13 25.61 4.60
C ASP A 93 -10.31 25.41 3.66
N ASN A 94 -10.21 24.44 2.74
CA ASN A 94 -11.30 24.08 1.83
C ASN A 94 -11.18 22.62 1.35
N TYR A 95 -11.91 21.73 2.02
CA TYR A 95 -11.93 20.30 1.70
C TYR A 95 -12.41 19.99 0.27
N VAL A 96 -13.42 20.73 -0.22
CA VAL A 96 -13.99 20.52 -1.54
C VAL A 96 -12.96 20.86 -2.62
N ARG A 97 -12.31 22.02 -2.50
CA ARG A 97 -11.29 22.47 -3.45
C ARG A 97 -10.04 21.59 -3.40
N TYR A 98 -9.62 21.15 -2.21
CA TYR A 98 -8.58 20.12 -2.05
C TYR A 98 -8.92 18.84 -2.83
N THR A 99 -10.13 18.31 -2.66
CA THR A 99 -10.58 17.09 -3.34
C THR A 99 -10.72 17.30 -4.86
N PHE A 100 -11.18 18.48 -5.29
CA PHE A 100 -11.21 18.86 -6.70
C PHE A 100 -9.81 18.81 -7.33
N TYR A 101 -8.79 19.40 -6.70
CA TYR A 101 -7.44 19.39 -7.26
C TYR A 101 -6.86 17.97 -7.31
N LYS A 102 -7.11 17.11 -6.31
CA LYS A 102 -6.74 15.69 -6.39
C LYS A 102 -7.34 15.03 -7.63
N TRP A 103 -8.65 15.20 -7.85
CA TRP A 103 -9.34 14.64 -9.02
C TRP A 103 -8.82 15.21 -10.34
N PHE A 104 -8.65 16.54 -10.42
CA PHE A 104 -8.20 17.22 -11.62
C PHE A 104 -6.80 16.75 -12.01
N LEU A 105 -5.85 16.73 -11.06
CA LEU A 105 -4.49 16.28 -11.30
C LEU A 105 -4.45 14.80 -11.69
N MET A 106 -5.19 13.93 -11.01
CA MET A 106 -5.30 12.51 -11.40
C MET A 106 -5.83 12.34 -12.82
N GLY A 107 -6.91 13.03 -13.18
CA GLY A 107 -7.49 12.91 -14.53
C GLY A 107 -6.58 13.51 -15.61
N LYS A 108 -5.92 14.63 -15.35
CA LYS A 108 -4.92 15.22 -16.26
C LYS A 108 -3.64 14.40 -16.39
N SER A 109 -3.33 13.57 -15.40
CA SER A 109 -2.28 12.56 -15.48
C SER A 109 -2.72 11.26 -16.15
N GLY A 110 -3.96 11.18 -16.67
CA GLY A 110 -4.47 10.09 -17.51
C GLY A 110 -5.38 9.08 -16.81
N TYR A 111 -5.52 9.11 -15.48
CA TYR A 111 -6.34 8.15 -14.73
C TYR A 111 -7.83 8.42 -14.89
N ASP A 112 -8.65 7.39 -15.16
CA ASP A 112 -10.11 7.50 -15.20
C ASP A 112 -10.66 7.71 -13.77
N ALA A 113 -10.53 8.95 -13.31
CA ALA A 113 -10.90 9.41 -11.99
C ALA A 113 -12.17 10.27 -12.09
N ARG A 114 -13.04 10.14 -11.10
CA ARG A 114 -14.41 10.67 -11.17
C ARG A 114 -14.87 11.30 -9.88
N LEU A 115 -15.69 12.34 -10.01
CA LEU A 115 -16.38 12.96 -8.88
C LEU A 115 -17.87 12.68 -8.93
N THR A 116 -18.47 12.51 -7.76
CA THR A 116 -19.92 12.61 -7.58
C THR A 116 -20.22 13.43 -6.33
N ILE A 117 -21.45 13.92 -6.24
CA ILE A 117 -21.96 14.63 -5.07
C ILE A 117 -23.10 13.81 -4.48
N ALA A 118 -22.97 13.46 -3.20
CA ALA A 118 -24.01 12.77 -2.46
C ALA A 118 -23.99 13.22 -1.00
N ASP A 119 -25.16 13.41 -0.39
CA ASP A 119 -25.30 13.89 0.99
C ASP A 119 -24.47 15.15 1.31
N ARG A 120 -24.41 16.09 0.36
CA ARG A 120 -23.58 17.32 0.42
C ARG A 120 -22.07 17.06 0.55
N ARG A 121 -21.61 15.86 0.19
CA ARG A 121 -20.20 15.43 0.18
C ARG A 121 -19.72 15.31 -1.26
N ILE A 122 -18.44 15.62 -1.47
CA ILE A 122 -17.73 15.37 -2.73
C ILE A 122 -17.02 14.03 -2.64
N ILE A 123 -17.35 13.09 -3.52
CA ILE A 123 -16.83 11.73 -3.44
C ILE A 123 -15.94 11.50 -4.64
N PHE A 124 -14.74 11.00 -4.36
CA PHE A 124 -13.68 10.87 -5.33
C PHE A 124 -13.37 9.40 -5.58
N TYR A 125 -13.60 9.00 -6.83
CA TYR A 125 -13.45 7.63 -7.29
C TYR A 125 -12.33 7.51 -8.32
N VAL A 126 -11.76 6.32 -8.44
CA VAL A 126 -10.81 5.98 -9.50
C VAL A 126 -11.11 4.60 -10.08
N TYR A 127 -10.97 4.45 -11.40
CA TYR A 127 -11.11 3.16 -12.07
C TYR A 127 -10.04 2.19 -11.58
N ASN A 128 -10.45 1.03 -11.07
CA ASN A 128 -9.56 -0.05 -10.63
C ASN A 128 -10.33 -1.38 -10.68
N ASP A 129 -9.70 -2.41 -11.20
CA ASP A 129 -10.26 -3.76 -11.34
C ASP A 129 -9.62 -4.79 -10.39
N GLU A 130 -8.62 -4.40 -9.60
CA GLU A 130 -7.92 -5.23 -8.60
C GLU A 130 -8.81 -5.63 -7.43
N ASP A 131 -8.52 -6.75 -6.77
CA ASP A 131 -9.31 -7.21 -5.62
C ASP A 131 -8.93 -6.43 -4.34
N ILE A 132 -9.89 -5.63 -3.88
CA ILE A 132 -9.77 -4.71 -2.74
C ILE A 132 -11.07 -4.78 -1.94
N SER A 133 -10.96 -5.01 -0.64
CA SER A 133 -12.08 -5.51 0.17
C SER A 133 -12.65 -4.54 1.22
N ASP A 134 -11.89 -3.53 1.64
CA ASP A 134 -12.18 -2.70 2.81
C ASP A 134 -12.57 -1.25 2.50
N ILE A 135 -12.46 -0.82 1.24
CA ILE A 135 -12.89 0.52 0.80
C ILE A 135 -14.13 0.45 -0.11
N PRO A 136 -15.07 1.41 0.02
CA PRO A 136 -16.26 1.46 -0.82
C PRO A 136 -15.95 1.50 -2.30
N PHE A 137 -16.75 0.77 -3.07
CA PHE A 137 -16.69 0.77 -4.53
C PHE A 137 -18.09 0.82 -5.13
N LEU A 138 -18.15 1.14 -6.42
CA LEU A 138 -19.36 1.05 -7.22
C LEU A 138 -19.05 0.51 -8.61
N ILE A 139 -20.06 -0.04 -9.26
CA ILE A 139 -20.01 -0.37 -10.68
C ILE A 139 -20.72 0.74 -11.46
N TYR A 140 -20.01 1.36 -12.39
CA TYR A 140 -20.58 2.37 -13.27
C TYR A 140 -20.20 2.07 -14.72
N LYS A 141 -21.23 1.88 -15.57
CA LYS A 141 -21.07 1.51 -16.99
C LYS A 141 -20.13 0.30 -17.19
N GLY A 142 -20.29 -0.73 -16.35
CA GLY A 142 -19.52 -1.98 -16.43
C GLY A 142 -18.08 -1.90 -15.88
N LYS A 143 -17.64 -0.76 -15.35
CA LYS A 143 -16.33 -0.60 -14.72
C LYS A 143 -16.45 -0.45 -13.21
N LYS A 144 -15.51 -1.02 -12.46
CA LYS A 144 -15.40 -0.89 -11.01
C LYS A 144 -14.61 0.37 -10.65
N TYR A 145 -15.16 1.17 -9.74
CA TYR A 145 -14.57 2.42 -9.28
C TYR A 145 -14.42 2.39 -7.76
N MET A 146 -13.19 2.60 -7.27
CA MET A 146 -12.85 2.56 -5.84
C MET A 146 -12.82 3.97 -5.25
N CYS A 147 -13.34 4.15 -4.03
CA CYS A 147 -13.46 5.44 -3.35
C CYS A 147 -12.14 5.87 -2.67
N LEU A 148 -11.41 6.81 -3.28
CA LEU A 148 -10.10 7.29 -2.81
C LEU A 148 -10.14 8.21 -1.59
N ASN A 149 -11.27 8.84 -1.27
CA ASN A 149 -11.39 9.77 -0.14
C ASN A 149 -12.32 9.25 0.97
N ARG A 150 -12.51 7.93 1.05
CA ARG A 150 -13.31 7.29 2.10
C ARG A 150 -12.87 7.69 3.51
N HIS A 151 -11.57 7.68 3.76
CA HIS A 151 -10.96 7.99 5.06
C HIS A 151 -11.24 9.41 5.57
N ASP A 152 -11.72 10.30 4.70
CA ASP A 152 -12.13 11.66 5.10
C ASP A 152 -13.56 11.70 5.68
N TYR A 153 -14.32 10.60 5.59
CA TYR A 153 -15.71 10.49 6.01
C TYR A 153 -15.90 9.39 7.07
N ALA A 154 -15.60 9.73 8.32
CA ALA A 154 -15.88 8.86 9.46
C ALA A 154 -17.38 8.48 9.50
N PHE A 155 -17.68 7.20 9.70
CA PHE A 155 -19.04 6.65 9.90
C PHE A 155 -20.06 6.84 8.76
N ALA A 156 -19.69 7.41 7.62
CA ALA A 156 -20.59 7.45 6.45
C ALA A 156 -20.77 6.03 5.88
N ASP A 157 -21.88 5.69 5.24
CA ASP A 157 -21.98 4.45 4.45
C ASP A 157 -21.98 4.82 2.97
N LEU A 158 -20.78 4.92 2.37
CA LEU A 158 -20.65 5.35 0.98
C LEU A 158 -21.09 4.27 -0.02
N ASN A 159 -21.34 3.03 0.42
CA ASN A 159 -21.84 1.96 -0.45
C ASN A 159 -23.30 2.16 -0.86
N LYS A 160 -24.04 2.99 -0.11
CA LYS A 160 -25.45 3.30 -0.39
C LYS A 160 -25.66 4.43 -1.40
N ILE A 161 -24.57 4.98 -1.92
CA ILE A 161 -24.61 6.15 -2.78
C ILE A 161 -24.86 5.69 -4.22
N PRO A 162 -25.98 6.10 -4.84
CA PRO A 162 -26.31 5.64 -6.18
C PRO A 162 -25.30 6.18 -7.18
N PRO A 163 -24.86 5.36 -8.16
CA PRO A 163 -23.82 5.72 -9.13
C PRO A 163 -24.40 6.60 -10.24
N ILE A 164 -24.85 7.81 -9.90
CA ILE A 164 -25.49 8.75 -10.83
C ILE A 164 -24.59 9.96 -11.04
N GLY A 165 -24.52 10.45 -12.27
CA GLY A 165 -23.94 11.78 -12.56
C GLY A 165 -22.44 11.89 -12.31
N MET A 166 -21.67 10.82 -12.49
CA MET A 166 -20.21 10.88 -12.28
C MET A 166 -19.55 11.85 -13.28
N ILE A 167 -18.94 12.90 -12.74
CA ILE A 167 -18.18 13.89 -13.50
C ILE A 167 -16.80 13.30 -13.80
N SER A 168 -16.42 13.26 -15.07
CA SER A 168 -15.17 12.69 -15.57
C SER A 168 -14.36 13.71 -16.38
N ILE A 169 -13.07 13.45 -16.54
CA ILE A 169 -12.21 14.14 -17.51
C ILE A 169 -12.16 13.28 -18.79
N PRO A 170 -12.69 13.75 -19.95
CA PRO A 170 -12.94 12.91 -21.12
C PRO A 170 -11.74 12.15 -21.67
N GLU A 171 -10.55 12.75 -21.62
CA GLU A 171 -9.29 12.20 -22.11
C GLU A 171 -8.69 11.13 -21.19
N ALA A 172 -9.12 11.06 -19.92
CA ALA A 172 -8.56 10.14 -18.94
C ALA A 172 -9.19 8.74 -19.06
N LYS A 173 -8.36 7.70 -19.12
CA LYS A 173 -8.77 6.31 -19.41
C LYS A 173 -8.05 5.25 -18.60
N GLU A 174 -6.89 5.57 -18.04
CA GLU A 174 -6.03 4.60 -17.38
C GLU A 174 -6.65 4.08 -16.08
N ALA A 175 -6.42 2.80 -15.80
CA ALA A 175 -6.72 2.20 -14.51
C ALA A 175 -5.67 2.66 -13.48
N PHE A 176 -6.09 2.75 -12.24
CA PHE A 176 -5.22 2.97 -11.10
C PHE A 176 -4.87 1.63 -10.45
N SER A 177 -3.59 1.37 -10.23
CA SER A 177 -3.13 0.19 -9.50
C SER A 177 -2.78 0.52 -8.06
N TYR A 178 -3.33 -0.23 -7.11
CA TYR A 178 -2.90 -0.14 -5.72
C TYR A 178 -1.59 -0.90 -5.47
N LYS A 179 -1.08 -1.69 -6.43
CA LYS A 179 0.15 -2.48 -6.23
C LYS A 179 1.35 -1.59 -5.94
N VAL A 180 1.90 -1.74 -4.73
CA VAL A 180 3.18 -1.12 -4.35
C VAL A 180 4.32 -2.03 -4.79
N THR A 181 4.83 -1.81 -5.99
CA THR A 181 5.91 -2.62 -6.60
C THR A 181 7.32 -2.13 -6.26
N ARG A 182 7.43 -0.96 -5.65
CA ARG A 182 8.67 -0.30 -5.24
C ARG A 182 8.38 0.65 -4.08
N MET A 183 9.29 0.71 -3.12
CA MET A 183 9.29 1.73 -2.06
C MET A 183 10.06 2.98 -2.52
N PRO A 184 9.65 4.18 -2.09
CA PRO A 184 10.39 5.40 -2.40
C PRO A 184 11.76 5.41 -1.72
N ASP A 185 12.67 6.21 -2.27
CA ASP A 185 13.95 6.48 -1.63
C ASP A 185 13.76 7.58 -0.58
N PHE A 186 13.73 7.20 0.71
CA PHE A 186 13.69 8.16 1.82
C PHE A 186 15.06 8.77 2.10
N SER A 187 15.11 9.91 2.79
CA SER A 187 16.39 10.48 3.23
C SER A 187 17.09 9.54 4.23
N PRO A 188 18.41 9.28 4.09
CA PRO A 188 19.15 8.46 5.06
C PRO A 188 19.10 8.97 6.50
N SER A 189 18.89 10.28 6.71
CA SER A 189 18.75 10.91 8.03
C SER A 189 17.47 10.51 8.77
N ASP A 190 16.46 10.03 8.04
CA ASP A 190 15.12 9.81 8.57
C ASP A 190 14.94 8.36 9.07
N TYR A 191 15.95 7.52 8.84
CA TYR A 191 15.98 6.16 9.35
C TYR A 191 16.44 6.11 10.80
N ARG A 192 15.77 5.27 11.59
CA ARG A 192 16.12 4.96 12.96
C ARG A 192 16.57 3.51 13.06
N GLU A 193 17.53 3.28 13.94
CA GLU A 193 18.00 1.95 14.28
C GLU A 193 17.03 1.28 15.26
N LYS A 194 16.62 0.05 14.96
CA LYS A 194 15.87 -0.83 15.85
C LYS A 194 16.68 -2.09 16.08
N GLU A 195 16.94 -2.40 17.34
CA GLU A 195 17.58 -3.64 17.72
C GLU A 195 16.55 -4.77 17.76
N LEU A 196 16.84 -5.86 17.07
CA LEU A 196 16.07 -7.11 17.14
C LEU A 196 16.99 -8.23 17.58
N GLN A 197 16.43 -9.17 18.33
CA GLN A 197 17.13 -10.39 18.68
C GLN A 197 16.20 -11.59 18.71
N PHE A 198 16.75 -12.76 18.37
CA PHE A 198 16.06 -14.03 18.60
C PHE A 198 17.08 -15.16 18.80
N SER A 199 16.65 -16.21 19.49
CA SER A 199 17.45 -17.41 19.69
C SER A 199 17.05 -18.49 18.70
N TYR A 200 18.05 -19.08 18.05
CA TYR A 200 17.89 -20.20 17.14
C TYR A 200 18.88 -21.31 17.55
N GLU A 201 18.34 -22.48 17.91
CA GLU A 201 19.10 -23.54 18.57
C GLU A 201 19.83 -23.00 19.82
N HIS A 202 21.16 -23.11 19.89
CA HIS A 202 21.98 -22.65 21.03
C HIS A 202 22.66 -21.29 20.78
N LYS A 203 22.19 -20.52 19.79
CA LYS A 203 22.79 -19.24 19.41
C LYS A 203 21.77 -18.11 19.40
N THR A 204 22.12 -17.01 20.05
CA THR A 204 21.37 -15.75 19.94
C THR A 204 21.91 -14.94 18.77
N TYR A 205 20.99 -14.42 17.96
CA TYR A 205 21.28 -13.57 16.82
C TYR A 205 20.77 -12.17 17.13
N HIS A 206 21.61 -11.17 16.84
CA HIS A 206 21.29 -9.76 17.01
C HIS A 206 21.29 -9.08 15.64
N PHE A 207 20.35 -8.17 15.46
CA PHE A 207 20.19 -7.37 14.27
C PHE A 207 20.05 -5.92 14.69
N ASN A 208 20.76 -5.04 14.01
CA ASN A 208 20.50 -3.61 14.06
C ASN A 208 19.95 -3.23 12.69
N ILE A 209 18.63 -3.01 12.63
CA ILE A 209 17.92 -2.73 11.38
C ILE A 209 17.58 -1.26 11.30
N LYS A 210 17.68 -0.69 10.10
CA LYS A 210 17.24 0.67 9.82
C LYS A 210 15.79 0.64 9.39
N LEU A 211 14.95 1.47 9.99
CA LEU A 211 13.53 1.60 9.66
C LEU A 211 13.14 3.06 9.53
N ASN A 212 12.16 3.37 8.68
CA ASN A 212 11.67 4.73 8.47
C ASN A 212 10.19 4.85 8.87
N SER A 213 9.86 5.78 9.77
CA SER A 213 8.48 6.01 10.22
C SER A 213 7.56 6.57 9.12
N ASP A 214 8.11 7.12 8.04
CA ASP A 214 7.31 7.60 6.90
C ASP A 214 6.62 6.46 6.16
N VAL A 215 7.06 5.20 6.34
CA VAL A 215 6.37 4.02 5.82
C VAL A 215 4.97 3.90 6.43
N GLU A 216 4.80 4.14 7.73
CA GLU A 216 3.47 4.11 8.35
C GLU A 216 2.55 5.18 7.76
N THR A 217 3.10 6.38 7.51
CA THR A 217 2.37 7.47 6.85
C THR A 217 1.98 7.11 5.42
N LEU A 218 2.86 6.42 4.70
CA LEU A 218 2.62 5.96 3.34
C LEU A 218 1.45 4.95 3.26
N PHE A 219 1.35 4.06 4.24
CA PHE A 219 0.33 3.01 4.29
C PHE A 219 -0.87 3.34 5.17
N ALA A 220 -0.91 4.52 5.81
CA ALA A 220 -1.98 4.92 6.72
C ALA A 220 -3.40 4.88 6.13
N ASN A 221 -3.54 5.09 4.81
CA ASN A 221 -4.82 5.01 4.09
C ASN A 221 -4.79 3.97 2.97
N TYR A 222 -3.81 3.07 2.98
CA TYR A 222 -3.70 2.02 1.99
C TYR A 222 -4.73 0.93 2.29
N PRO A 223 -5.52 0.48 1.30
CA PRO A 223 -6.58 -0.48 1.54
C PRO A 223 -6.06 -1.91 1.67
N VAL A 224 -6.93 -2.79 2.15
CA VAL A 224 -6.74 -4.25 2.12
C VAL A 224 -6.85 -4.75 0.68
N VAL A 225 -5.67 -4.89 0.05
CA VAL A 225 -5.49 -5.52 -1.27
C VAL A 225 -5.39 -7.04 -1.17
N ASP A 226 -5.45 -7.72 -2.31
CA ASP A 226 -5.22 -9.17 -2.41
C ASP A 226 -3.85 -9.62 -1.86
N PHE A 227 -3.75 -10.92 -1.53
CA PHE A 227 -2.55 -11.50 -0.95
C PHE A 227 -1.33 -11.43 -1.88
N GLU A 228 -1.53 -11.48 -3.20
CA GLU A 228 -0.42 -11.29 -4.14
C GLU A 228 0.18 -9.89 -3.98
N SER A 229 -0.65 -8.85 -4.07
CA SER A 229 -0.21 -7.46 -3.97
C SER A 229 0.37 -7.16 -2.60
N TYR A 230 -0.26 -7.68 -1.54
CA TYR A 230 0.16 -7.50 -0.16
C TYR A 230 1.52 -8.16 0.14
N PHE A 231 1.68 -9.45 -0.18
CA PHE A 231 2.91 -10.19 0.14
C PHE A 231 4.11 -9.73 -0.69
N ASN A 232 3.88 -9.05 -1.82
CA ASN A 232 4.94 -8.55 -2.68
C ASN A 232 5.33 -7.09 -2.42
N ILE A 233 4.78 -6.42 -1.39
CA ILE A 233 5.23 -5.08 -0.99
C ILE A 233 6.72 -5.15 -0.60
N PRO A 234 7.61 -4.37 -1.25
CA PRO A 234 9.04 -4.44 -0.97
C PRO A 234 9.44 -3.65 0.28
N LEU A 235 10.63 -3.92 0.80
CA LEU A 235 11.29 -3.08 1.79
C LEU A 235 11.88 -1.82 1.14
N SER A 236 12.00 -0.75 1.91
CA SER A 236 12.80 0.42 1.58
C SER A 236 14.29 0.06 1.47
N LYS A 237 15.05 0.89 0.77
CA LYS A 237 16.45 0.61 0.42
C LYS A 237 17.35 0.38 1.65
N GLU A 238 17.26 1.24 2.66
CA GLU A 238 18.11 1.12 3.86
C GLU A 238 17.64 -0.01 4.78
N THR A 239 16.34 -0.29 4.86
CA THR A 239 15.82 -1.46 5.58
C THR A 239 16.27 -2.75 4.92
N TYR A 240 16.13 -2.86 3.60
CA TYR A 240 16.68 -3.99 2.85
C TYR A 240 18.18 -4.14 3.10
N GLY A 241 18.95 -3.05 2.99
CA GLY A 241 20.40 -3.04 3.11
C GLY A 241 20.92 -3.42 4.51
N SER A 242 20.16 -3.12 5.56
CA SER A 242 20.50 -3.47 6.95
C SER A 242 20.04 -4.87 7.35
N LEU A 243 18.95 -5.39 6.78
CA LEU A 243 18.37 -6.69 7.16
C LEU A 243 18.80 -7.86 6.26
N ILE A 244 18.56 -7.77 4.95
CA ILE A 244 18.64 -8.92 4.04
C ILE A 244 20.06 -9.47 3.89
N PRO A 245 21.13 -8.64 3.74
CA PRO A 245 22.50 -9.15 3.71
C PRO A 245 22.90 -9.91 4.99
N LEU A 246 22.43 -9.44 6.15
CA LEU A 246 22.73 -10.07 7.44
C LEU A 246 22.02 -11.43 7.57
N LEU A 247 20.74 -11.50 7.18
CA LEU A 247 20.01 -12.78 7.12
C LEU A 247 20.68 -13.76 6.15
N LYS A 248 21.05 -13.31 4.94
CA LYS A 248 21.80 -14.12 3.94
C LYS A 248 23.11 -14.66 4.52
N LYS A 249 23.86 -13.83 5.23
CA LYS A 249 25.09 -14.24 5.93
C LYS A 249 24.79 -15.30 7.00
N ASN A 250 23.75 -15.11 7.80
CA ASN A 250 23.41 -16.02 8.90
C ASN A 250 22.96 -17.40 8.43
N VAL A 251 22.26 -17.47 7.30
CA VAL A 251 21.82 -18.75 6.71
C VAL A 251 22.85 -19.35 5.73
N SER A 252 23.94 -18.65 5.45
CA SER A 252 25.01 -19.14 4.58
C SER A 252 25.60 -20.44 5.13
N GLY A 253 25.68 -21.46 4.27
CA GLY A 253 26.14 -22.80 4.65
C GLY A 253 25.08 -23.68 5.33
N MET A 254 23.88 -23.17 5.63
CA MET A 254 22.77 -24.01 6.08
C MET A 254 22.17 -24.80 4.91
N LYS A 255 21.82 -26.06 5.13
CA LYS A 255 20.95 -26.80 4.20
C LYS A 255 19.62 -26.05 4.08
N GLN A 256 19.01 -26.07 2.88
CA GLN A 256 17.78 -25.34 2.56
C GLN A 256 16.71 -25.44 3.68
N LYS A 257 16.34 -26.66 4.11
CA LYS A 257 15.40 -26.87 5.22
C LYS A 257 15.76 -26.09 6.49
N LYS A 258 17.03 -26.13 6.92
CA LYS A 258 17.51 -25.45 8.12
C LYS A 258 17.49 -23.93 7.96
N GLY A 259 17.80 -23.43 6.76
CA GLY A 259 17.71 -22.01 6.44
C GLY A 259 16.28 -21.49 6.44
N ILE A 260 15.33 -22.25 5.89
CA ILE A 260 13.90 -21.90 5.95
C ILE A 260 13.37 -21.97 7.39
N ASP A 261 13.80 -22.96 8.19
CA ASP A 261 13.42 -23.03 9.61
C ASP A 261 13.97 -21.83 10.40
N TYR A 262 15.19 -21.39 10.07
CA TYR A 262 15.76 -20.16 10.63
C TYR A 262 14.92 -18.93 10.32
N LEU A 263 14.52 -18.71 9.05
CA LEU A 263 13.66 -17.58 8.67
C LEU A 263 12.27 -17.67 9.29
N MET A 264 11.72 -18.89 9.40
CA MET A 264 10.45 -19.15 10.07
C MET A 264 10.55 -18.80 11.57
N ARG A 265 11.63 -19.15 12.25
CA ARG A 265 11.82 -18.80 13.66
C ARG A 265 12.16 -17.33 13.88
N PHE A 266 12.85 -16.69 12.94
CA PHE A 266 13.07 -15.24 12.96
C PHE A 266 11.72 -14.51 12.93
N THR A 267 10.87 -14.80 11.95
CA THR A 267 9.51 -14.23 11.83
C THR A 267 8.63 -14.56 13.03
N ARG A 268 8.81 -15.75 13.62
CA ARG A 268 8.05 -16.19 14.80
C ARG A 268 8.46 -15.49 16.09
N TYR A 269 9.74 -15.22 16.32
CA TYR A 269 10.23 -14.88 17.66
C TYR A 269 11.01 -13.58 17.76
N ALA A 270 11.35 -12.91 16.65
CA ALA A 270 12.07 -11.64 16.70
C ALA A 270 11.17 -10.44 17.05
N PHE A 271 9.85 -10.64 17.13
CA PHE A 271 8.83 -9.60 17.35
C PHE A 271 7.81 -10.07 18.40
N LEU A 272 7.24 -9.14 19.17
CA LEU A 272 6.13 -9.46 20.08
C LEU A 272 4.86 -9.78 19.27
N TYR A 273 4.04 -10.69 19.80
CA TYR A 273 2.83 -11.21 19.15
C TYR A 273 1.59 -10.71 19.89
N GLU A 274 0.53 -10.39 19.14
CA GLU A 274 -0.80 -10.09 19.65
C GLU A 274 -1.80 -11.06 19.01
N ASP A 275 -2.68 -11.63 19.84
CA ASP A 275 -3.65 -12.66 19.43
C ASP A 275 -4.97 -11.99 19.10
N ASP A 276 -5.23 -11.80 17.80
CA ASP A 276 -6.46 -11.18 17.31
C ASP A 276 -7.55 -12.21 16.96
N SER A 277 -7.66 -13.29 17.73
CA SER A 277 -8.75 -14.26 17.55
C SER A 277 -10.16 -13.65 17.61
N GLU A 278 -10.32 -12.41 18.09
CA GLU A 278 -11.57 -11.63 18.04
C GLU A 278 -11.71 -10.74 16.79
N ASN A 279 -10.63 -10.45 16.05
CA ASN A 279 -10.59 -9.50 14.91
C ASN A 279 -10.07 -10.08 13.58
N PHE A 280 -9.90 -11.41 13.47
CA PHE A 280 -9.38 -12.08 12.26
C PHE A 280 -9.90 -11.49 10.93
N GLY A 281 -8.97 -10.95 10.12
CA GLY A 281 -9.25 -10.38 8.80
C GLY A 281 -9.97 -9.03 8.78
N LYS A 282 -10.15 -8.36 9.93
CA LYS A 282 -10.75 -7.02 10.04
C LYS A 282 -9.73 -5.91 10.35
N GLU A 283 -8.50 -6.28 10.70
CA GLU A 283 -7.43 -5.32 11.03
C GLU A 283 -6.60 -4.90 9.81
N LYS A 284 -5.81 -3.85 10.02
CA LYS A 284 -4.92 -3.28 9.01
C LYS A 284 -3.77 -4.27 8.76
N ARG A 285 -3.70 -4.82 7.54
CA ARG A 285 -2.55 -5.58 7.08
C ARG A 285 -1.30 -4.71 7.00
N LEU A 286 -0.24 -5.08 7.70
CA LEU A 286 1.04 -4.37 7.74
C LEU A 286 1.97 -4.88 6.64
N SER A 287 2.57 -3.98 5.87
CA SER A 287 3.65 -4.34 4.96
C SER A 287 4.81 -5.05 5.70
N PRO A 288 5.73 -5.75 4.99
CA PRO A 288 6.89 -6.36 5.64
C PRO A 288 7.72 -5.37 6.46
N GLU A 289 7.84 -4.11 6.02
CA GLU A 289 8.57 -3.08 6.78
C GLU A 289 7.78 -2.57 7.99
N GLU A 290 6.46 -2.37 7.86
CA GLU A 290 5.60 -2.04 9.01
C GLU A 290 5.63 -3.17 10.05
N THR A 291 5.66 -4.44 9.63
CA THR A 291 5.79 -5.59 10.54
C THR A 291 7.10 -5.56 11.33
N LEU A 292 8.21 -5.14 10.71
CA LEU A 292 9.49 -4.95 11.39
C LEU A 292 9.45 -3.78 12.39
N PHE A 293 8.65 -2.76 12.09
CA PHE A 293 8.53 -1.54 12.90
C PHE A 293 7.55 -1.68 14.07
N ALA A 294 6.45 -2.40 13.88
CA ALA A 294 5.37 -2.49 14.84
C ALA A 294 5.79 -3.12 16.19
N ASP A 295 5.05 -2.73 17.24
CA ASP A 295 5.16 -3.33 18.57
C ASP A 295 4.51 -4.72 18.60
N HIS A 296 3.45 -4.91 17.83
CA HIS A 296 2.70 -6.15 17.71
C HIS A 296 2.44 -6.49 16.24
N SER A 297 2.23 -7.78 15.93
CA SER A 297 1.94 -8.28 14.58
C SER A 297 1.14 -9.57 14.66
N ASP A 298 0.22 -9.76 13.71
CA ASP A 298 -0.69 -10.89 13.65
C ASP A 298 -0.20 -12.01 12.69
N CYS A 299 -1.09 -12.94 12.32
CA CYS A 299 -0.75 -14.01 11.38
C CYS A 299 -0.60 -13.54 9.93
N ASP A 300 -1.37 -12.55 9.48
CA ASP A 300 -1.28 -12.01 8.11
C ASP A 300 0.10 -11.34 7.91
N ASP A 301 0.49 -10.50 8.86
CA ASP A 301 1.76 -9.74 8.86
C ASP A 301 2.98 -10.66 8.86
N ARG A 302 2.98 -11.66 9.76
CA ARG A 302 4.08 -12.61 9.90
C ARG A 302 4.18 -13.55 8.70
N ALA A 303 3.05 -13.94 8.11
CA ALA A 303 3.02 -14.69 6.86
C ALA A 303 3.59 -13.89 5.69
N ALA A 304 3.23 -12.60 5.58
CA ALA A 304 3.76 -11.70 4.56
C ALA A 304 5.27 -11.48 4.72
N LEU A 305 5.75 -11.20 5.94
CA LEU A 305 7.18 -11.06 6.21
C LEU A 305 7.95 -12.36 5.91
N PHE A 306 7.44 -13.51 6.34
CA PHE A 306 8.08 -14.79 6.04
C PHE A 306 8.14 -15.07 4.54
N PHE A 307 7.03 -14.84 3.83
CA PHE A 307 6.99 -14.94 2.38
C PHE A 307 8.07 -14.05 1.75
N TYR A 308 8.14 -12.78 2.13
CA TYR A 308 9.11 -11.83 1.61
C TYR A 308 10.54 -12.34 1.82
N LEU A 309 10.89 -12.77 3.03
CA LEU A 309 12.22 -13.25 3.36
C LEU A 309 12.61 -14.52 2.57
N VAL A 310 11.70 -15.49 2.45
CA VAL A 310 11.97 -16.71 1.68
C VAL A 310 12.13 -16.40 0.20
N LYS A 311 11.29 -15.53 -0.36
CA LYS A 311 11.39 -15.06 -1.74
C LYS A 311 12.74 -14.37 -2.00
N GLU A 312 13.14 -13.43 -1.15
CA GLU A 312 14.37 -12.64 -1.34
C GLU A 312 15.68 -13.43 -1.11
N ILE A 313 15.65 -14.45 -0.26
CA ILE A 313 16.84 -15.20 0.15
C ILE A 313 17.00 -16.51 -0.62
N TYR A 314 15.91 -17.28 -0.77
CA TYR A 314 15.94 -18.60 -1.38
C TYR A 314 15.16 -18.67 -2.70
N ASN A 315 14.21 -17.76 -2.91
CA ASN A 315 13.41 -17.68 -4.13
C ASN A 315 12.73 -19.01 -4.47
N LEU A 316 12.02 -19.59 -3.49
CA LEU A 316 11.35 -20.89 -3.62
C LEU A 316 9.86 -20.75 -3.91
N PRO A 317 9.23 -21.73 -4.60
CA PRO A 317 7.79 -21.78 -4.73
C PRO A 317 7.10 -21.86 -3.38
N MET A 318 6.04 -21.08 -3.21
CA MET A 318 5.29 -20.96 -1.96
C MET A 318 3.80 -20.86 -2.22
N ILE A 319 2.99 -21.35 -1.28
CA ILE A 319 1.54 -21.14 -1.27
C ILE A 319 1.10 -20.58 0.08
N ALA A 320 0.14 -19.66 0.04
CA ALA A 320 -0.52 -19.11 1.22
C ALA A 320 -1.79 -19.91 1.51
N LEU A 321 -1.89 -20.45 2.72
CA LEU A 321 -3.00 -21.29 3.17
C LEU A 321 -3.89 -20.49 4.11
N LEU A 322 -5.07 -20.09 3.63
CA LEU A 322 -6.08 -19.37 4.42
C LEU A 322 -7.06 -20.37 5.05
N TYR A 323 -6.98 -20.51 6.37
CA TYR A 323 -7.98 -21.16 7.22
C TYR A 323 -9.02 -20.13 7.69
N PRO A 324 -10.18 -20.57 8.23
CA PRO A 324 -11.22 -19.65 8.71
C PRO A 324 -10.76 -18.66 9.79
N THR A 325 -9.71 -18.97 10.55
CA THR A 325 -9.22 -18.17 11.68
C THR A 325 -7.70 -18.00 11.66
N HIS A 326 -7.02 -18.39 10.59
CA HIS A 326 -5.55 -18.35 10.53
C HIS A 326 -5.06 -18.31 9.10
N ILE A 327 -3.94 -17.62 8.85
CA ILE A 327 -3.18 -17.76 7.62
C ILE A 327 -1.77 -18.26 7.92
N THR A 328 -1.29 -19.17 7.08
CA THR A 328 0.06 -19.72 7.19
C THR A 328 0.64 -20.00 5.81
N MET A 329 1.91 -20.36 5.76
CA MET A 329 2.64 -20.56 4.52
C MET A 329 3.01 -22.02 4.32
N ALA A 330 3.14 -22.46 3.07
CA ALA A 330 3.80 -23.71 2.75
C ALA A 330 4.83 -23.51 1.64
N VAL A 331 6.01 -24.09 1.83
CA VAL A 331 7.18 -23.93 0.95
C VAL A 331 7.44 -25.23 0.20
N GLN A 332 7.76 -25.14 -1.08
CA GLN A 332 8.22 -26.29 -1.85
C GLN A 332 9.70 -26.56 -1.54
N PHE A 333 9.99 -27.74 -1.00
CA PHE A 333 11.34 -28.25 -0.78
C PHE A 333 11.66 -29.34 -1.81
N ASP A 334 12.96 -29.59 -2.03
CA ASP A 334 13.41 -30.71 -2.89
C ASP A 334 12.88 -32.06 -2.39
N LYS A 335 12.77 -32.20 -1.06
CA LYS A 335 12.17 -33.35 -0.39
C LYS A 335 11.10 -32.86 0.56
N PRO A 336 9.84 -33.31 0.42
CA PRO A 336 8.77 -32.96 1.35
C PRO A 336 9.15 -33.28 2.80
N VAL A 337 8.72 -32.42 3.72
CA VAL A 337 8.96 -32.55 5.15
C VAL A 337 7.60 -32.64 5.86
N GLY A 338 7.46 -33.60 6.77
CA GLY A 338 6.24 -33.76 7.56
C GLY A 338 5.05 -34.20 6.71
N SER A 339 3.88 -33.60 6.94
CA SER A 339 2.64 -33.89 6.20
C SER A 339 2.47 -32.86 5.07
N PRO A 340 2.78 -33.23 3.80
CA PRO A 340 2.78 -32.26 2.71
C PRO A 340 1.36 -31.88 2.27
N ILE A 341 1.24 -30.65 1.79
CA ILE A 341 0.10 -30.14 1.05
C ILE A 341 0.33 -30.36 -0.44
N ILE A 342 -0.66 -30.91 -1.13
CA ILE A 342 -0.62 -31.08 -2.60
C ILE A 342 -1.44 -29.98 -3.24
N TYR A 343 -0.81 -29.18 -4.10
CA TYR A 343 -1.46 -28.12 -4.87
C TYR A 343 -0.90 -28.12 -6.29
N ASN A 344 -1.77 -28.14 -7.30
CA ASN A 344 -1.40 -28.19 -8.72
C ASN A 344 -0.32 -29.24 -9.06
N GLY A 345 -0.42 -30.43 -8.46
CA GLY A 345 0.52 -31.54 -8.67
C GLY A 345 1.89 -31.39 -7.99
N LYS A 346 2.12 -30.31 -7.24
CA LYS A 346 3.34 -30.07 -6.47
C LYS A 346 3.10 -30.27 -4.97
N THR A 347 4.15 -30.66 -4.26
CA THR A 347 4.13 -30.90 -2.81
C THR A 347 4.80 -29.77 -2.05
N TYR A 348 4.11 -29.21 -1.07
CA TYR A 348 4.58 -28.12 -0.21
C TYR A 348 4.57 -28.57 1.24
N SER A 349 5.55 -28.14 2.04
CA SER A 349 5.58 -28.42 3.48
C SER A 349 5.17 -27.15 4.23
N VAL A 350 4.26 -27.28 5.18
CA VAL A 350 3.79 -26.14 5.99
C VAL A 350 4.94 -25.55 6.80
N CYS A 351 5.05 -24.23 6.77
CA CYS A 351 5.99 -23.43 7.54
C CYS A 351 5.15 -22.40 8.29
N GLU A 352 5.03 -22.55 9.60
CA GLU A 352 4.21 -21.68 10.44
C GLU A 352 5.05 -20.50 10.99
N PRO A 353 4.94 -19.28 10.45
CA PRO A 353 5.74 -18.15 10.90
C PRO A 353 5.16 -17.46 12.15
N THR A 354 3.95 -17.83 12.58
CA THR A 354 3.26 -17.22 13.72
C THR A 354 3.43 -18.08 14.99
N PRO A 355 3.61 -17.49 16.18
CA PRO A 355 3.59 -18.22 17.42
C PRO A 355 2.31 -19.04 17.56
N GLN A 356 2.46 -20.29 18.01
CA GLN A 356 1.35 -21.18 18.28
C GLN A 356 1.49 -21.71 19.70
N LYS A 357 0.39 -22.23 20.27
CA LYS A 357 0.42 -22.96 21.54
C LYS A 357 1.38 -24.18 21.50
N GLU A 358 1.58 -24.71 20.30
CA GLU A 358 2.49 -25.82 20.02
C GLU A 358 3.80 -25.31 19.40
N ASN A 359 4.94 -25.88 19.80
CA ASN A 359 6.21 -25.59 19.13
C ASN A 359 6.31 -26.38 17.81
N LEU A 360 5.77 -25.80 16.73
CA LEU A 360 5.69 -26.45 15.42
C LEU A 360 7.01 -26.35 14.64
N ASN A 361 7.47 -27.49 14.14
CA ASN A 361 8.54 -27.60 13.14
C ASN A 361 7.97 -27.55 11.72
N ILE A 362 8.83 -27.35 10.72
CA ILE A 362 8.45 -27.48 9.30
C ILE A 362 7.73 -28.81 9.05
N GLY A 363 6.60 -28.73 8.33
CA GLY A 363 5.76 -29.85 7.95
C GLY A 363 4.74 -30.25 9.02
N GLN A 364 4.65 -29.50 10.13
CA GLN A 364 3.64 -29.68 11.16
C GLN A 364 2.57 -28.59 11.07
N ILE A 365 1.34 -28.97 11.42
CA ILE A 365 0.18 -28.09 11.52
C ILE A 365 -0.33 -28.21 12.95
N SER A 366 -0.75 -27.09 13.53
CA SER A 366 -1.34 -27.05 14.87
C SER A 366 -2.57 -27.94 14.97
N THR A 367 -2.82 -28.49 16.16
CA THR A 367 -3.90 -29.45 16.36
C THR A 367 -5.29 -28.84 16.11
N ASN A 368 -5.47 -27.55 16.37
CA ASN A 368 -6.71 -26.81 16.08
C ASN A 368 -6.98 -26.60 14.58
N LEU A 369 -5.98 -26.74 13.71
CA LEU A 369 -6.14 -26.62 12.26
C LEU A 369 -6.19 -27.98 11.54
N LYS A 370 -5.91 -29.09 12.24
CA LYS A 370 -6.01 -30.43 11.65
C LYS A 370 -7.44 -30.74 11.25
N GLY A 371 -7.62 -31.17 9.99
CA GLY A 371 -8.94 -31.50 9.45
C GLY A 371 -9.81 -30.28 9.10
N ILE A 372 -9.34 -29.06 9.37
CA ILE A 372 -10.01 -27.84 8.95
C ILE A 372 -9.68 -27.56 7.49
N THR A 373 -10.70 -27.20 6.70
CA THR A 373 -10.52 -26.84 5.30
C THR A 373 -9.83 -25.49 5.18
N TYR A 374 -8.83 -25.41 4.30
CA TYR A 374 -8.16 -24.17 3.91
C TYR A 374 -8.42 -23.85 2.43
N LYS A 375 -8.16 -22.61 2.05
CA LYS A 375 -8.07 -22.17 0.64
C LYS A 375 -6.63 -21.77 0.33
N VAL A 376 -6.14 -22.13 -0.85
CA VAL A 376 -4.91 -21.53 -1.38
C VAL A 376 -5.28 -20.18 -1.98
N VAL A 377 -4.87 -19.10 -1.32
CA VAL A 377 -5.25 -17.72 -1.69
C VAL A 377 -4.18 -16.98 -2.48
N TYR A 378 -2.96 -17.50 -2.48
CA TYR A 378 -1.87 -17.03 -3.31
C TYR A 378 -0.87 -18.16 -3.53
N ALA A 379 -0.32 -18.26 -4.74
CA ALA A 379 0.70 -19.22 -5.12
C ALA A 379 1.81 -18.50 -5.88
N TYR A 380 3.00 -18.50 -5.30
CA TYR A 380 4.19 -17.92 -5.88
C TYR A 380 5.03 -18.98 -6.56
N GLU A 381 5.38 -18.70 -7.80
CA GLU A 381 6.35 -19.47 -8.58
C GLU A 381 7.49 -18.53 -8.97
N PRO A 382 8.75 -18.86 -8.64
CA PRO A 382 9.91 -18.09 -9.09
C PRO A 382 9.92 -18.00 -10.60
N SER A 383 10.02 -16.79 -11.14
CA SER A 383 10.24 -16.59 -12.57
C SER A 383 11.51 -17.35 -12.96
N SER A 384 11.42 -18.27 -13.93
CA SER A 384 12.62 -18.86 -14.51
C SER A 384 13.52 -17.73 -14.97
N ARG A 385 14.70 -17.57 -14.35
CA ARG A 385 15.70 -16.61 -14.84
C ARG A 385 15.92 -16.95 -16.31
N LYS A 386 15.50 -16.07 -17.22
CA LYS A 386 15.89 -16.12 -18.62
C LYS A 386 17.32 -15.61 -18.73
#